data_AF-A0A930EGW0-F1
#
_entry.id   AF-A0A930EGW0-F1
#
_cell.length_a   1.000
_cell.length_b   1.000
_cell.length_c   1.000
_cell.angle_alpha   90.00
_cell.angle_beta   90.00
_cell.angle_gamma   90.00
#
_symmetry.space_group_name_H-M   'P 1'
#
loop_
_entity.id
_entity.type
_entity.pdbx_description
1 polymer ?
#
loop_
_entity_poly.entity_id
_entity_poly.type
_entity_poly.pdbx_seq_one_letter_code
_entity_poly.pdbx_strand_id
1 'polypeptide(L)'
;IVNNLFMFIAGVLLVIGGMSHSLIAIVVGLIFVGLAYGGTPTLTSAYINKAFGHKYFPTNFSIANFSLIPAAIIGPNISAKLLEAAGGKYDSNFYALIVFTLVAFVLWVALNVTSKKSDNEGYK
;
A
#
# COMPACT_ATOMS: atom_id res chain seq x y z
N ILE A 1 -9.72 -2.74 -2.41
CA ILE A 1 -10.27 -2.65 -1.04
C ILE A 1 -9.59 -3.62 -0.07
N VAL A 2 -9.55 -4.93 -0.36
CA VAL A 2 -8.98 -5.96 0.55
C VAL A 2 -7.54 -5.63 0.97
N ASN A 3 -6.68 -5.24 0.03
CA ASN A 3 -5.30 -4.87 0.32
C ASN A 3 -5.17 -3.68 1.30
N ASN A 4 -6.01 -2.66 1.13
CA ASN A 4 -6.02 -1.48 2.00
C ASN A 4 -6.51 -1.82 3.41
N LEU A 5 -7.46 -2.77 3.53
CA LEU A 5 -7.90 -3.26 4.84
C LEU A 5 -6.78 -4.01 5.57
N PHE A 6 -6.03 -4.87 4.87
CA PHE A 6 -4.88 -5.55 5.47
C PHE A 6 -3.79 -4.58 5.91
N MET A 7 -3.46 -3.57 5.10
CA MET A 7 -2.51 -2.52 5.51
C MET A 7 -3.00 -1.70 6.70
N PHE A 8 -4.30 -1.42 6.78
CA PHE A 8 -4.87 -0.68 7.90
C PHE A 8 -4.79 -1.49 9.20
N ILE A 9 -5.19 -2.77 9.16
CA ILE A 9 -5.07 -3.70 10.29
C ILE A 9 -3.61 -3.83 10.73
N ALA A 10 -2.69 -3.98 9.77
CA ALA A 10 -1.26 -4.02 10.04
C ALA A 10 -0.77 -2.77 10.77
N GLY A 11 -1.13 -1.57 10.27
CA GLY A 11 -0.75 -0.30 10.89
C GLY A 11 -1.24 -0.17 12.33
N VAL A 12 -2.51 -0.53 12.59
CA VAL A 12 -3.08 -0.50 13.94
C VAL A 12 -2.37 -1.48 14.88
N LEU A 13 -2.11 -2.72 14.43
CA LEU A 13 -1.40 -3.72 15.23
C LEU A 13 0.05 -3.31 15.53
N LEU A 14 0.73 -2.68 14.58
CA LEU A 14 2.08 -2.17 14.76
C LEU A 14 2.12 -1.02 15.78
N VAL A 15 1.15 -0.10 15.75
CA VAL A 15 1.04 0.97 16.77
C VAL A 15 0.76 0.38 18.15
N ILE A 16 -0.19 -0.55 18.27
CA ILE A 16 -0.51 -1.21 19.54
C ILE A 16 0.70 -1.98 20.07
N GLY A 17 1.42 -2.68 19.19
CA GLY A 17 2.64 -3.41 19.51
C GLY A 17 3.78 -2.48 19.96
N GLY A 18 3.94 -1.32 19.33
CA GLY A 18 4.89 -0.28 19.73
C GLY A 18 4.58 0.28 21.12
N MET A 19 3.34 0.68 21.36
CA MET A 19 2.90 1.25 22.65
C MET A 19 2.95 0.25 23.80
N SER A 20 2.59 -1.02 23.53
CA SER A 20 2.54 -2.07 24.55
C SER A 20 3.88 -2.80 24.70
N HIS A 21 4.90 -2.44 23.92
CA HIS A 21 6.17 -3.17 23.76
C HIS A 21 5.97 -4.69 23.52
N SER A 22 4.87 -5.06 22.87
CA SER A 22 4.49 -6.46 22.66
C SER A 22 5.00 -6.95 21.31
N LEU A 23 6.02 -7.80 21.34
CA LEU A 23 6.58 -8.46 20.16
C LEU A 23 5.51 -9.22 19.37
N ILE A 24 4.58 -9.89 20.04
CA ILE A 24 3.54 -10.70 19.38
C ILE A 24 2.66 -9.82 18.49
N ALA A 25 2.23 -8.65 18.99
CA ALA A 25 1.41 -7.72 18.21
C ALA A 25 2.16 -7.18 16.98
N ILE A 26 3.46 -6.89 17.12
CA ILE A 26 4.31 -6.45 16.00
C ILE A 26 4.43 -7.55 14.95
N VAL A 27 4.67 -8.80 15.36
CA VAL A 27 4.78 -9.95 14.46
C VAL A 27 3.49 -10.18 13.69
N VAL A 28 2.33 -10.14 14.37
CA VAL A 28 1.03 -10.27 13.71
C VAL A 28 0.81 -9.11 12.72
N GLY A 29 1.16 -7.88 13.11
CA GLY A 29 1.12 -6.72 12.21
C GLY A 29 1.97 -6.93 10.95
N LEU A 30 3.20 -7.42 11.10
CA LEU A 30 4.11 -7.74 9.99
C LEU A 30 3.57 -8.84 9.07
N ILE A 31 2.88 -9.85 9.61
CA ILE A 31 2.20 -10.88 8.79
C ILE A 31 1.16 -10.22 7.87
N PHE A 32 0.34 -9.29 8.40
CA PHE A 32 -0.62 -8.57 7.58
C PHE A 32 0.04 -7.66 6.52
N VAL A 33 1.18 -7.03 6.84
CA VAL A 33 1.97 -6.30 5.83
C VAL A 33 2.42 -7.26 4.71
N GLY A 34 2.90 -8.45 5.07
CA GLY A 34 3.31 -9.47 4.11
C GLY A 34 2.17 -9.94 3.20
N LEU A 35 0.98 -10.17 3.77
CA LEU A 35 -0.22 -10.54 3.03
C LEU A 35 -0.64 -9.44 2.05
N ALA A 36 -0.58 -8.17 2.49
CA ALA A 36 -0.89 -7.04 1.64
C ALA A 36 0.11 -6.89 0.48
N TYR A 37 1.40 -6.95 0.78
CA TYR A 37 2.45 -6.84 -0.23
C TYR A 37 2.36 -7.99 -1.25
N GLY A 38 2.15 -9.24 -0.79
CA GLY A 38 2.00 -10.41 -1.65
C GLY A 38 0.74 -10.39 -2.53
N GLY A 39 -0.36 -9.81 -2.05
CA GLY A 39 -1.59 -9.67 -2.84
C GLY A 39 -1.54 -8.61 -3.95
N THR A 40 -0.61 -7.66 -3.85
CA THR A 40 -0.48 -6.54 -4.78
C THR A 40 -0.15 -6.97 -6.22
N PRO A 41 0.88 -7.80 -6.50
CA PRO A 41 1.15 -8.25 -7.87
C PRO A 41 0.01 -9.08 -8.48
N THR A 42 -0.69 -9.89 -7.67
CA THR A 42 -1.86 -10.66 -8.13
C THR A 42 -3.04 -9.74 -8.52
N LEU A 43 -3.25 -8.67 -7.77
CA LEU A 43 -4.29 -7.69 -8.12
C LEU A 43 -3.89 -6.91 -9.38
N THR A 44 -2.63 -6.51 -9.49
CA THR A 44 -2.08 -5.81 -10.65
C THR A 44 -2.16 -6.66 -11.92
N SER A 45 -1.84 -7.96 -11.84
CA SER A 45 -1.99 -8.86 -12.99
C SER A 45 -3.45 -9.00 -13.40
N ALA A 46 -4.37 -9.25 -12.47
CA ALA A 46 -5.80 -9.33 -12.77
C ALA A 46 -6.34 -8.04 -13.41
N TYR A 47 -5.91 -6.87 -12.91
CA TYR A 47 -6.30 -5.58 -13.47
C TYR A 47 -5.76 -5.37 -14.88
N ILE A 48 -4.48 -5.61 -15.11
CA ILE A 48 -3.85 -5.42 -16.43
C ILE A 48 -4.45 -6.35 -17.47
N ASN A 49 -4.72 -7.59 -17.06
CA ASN A 49 -5.39 -8.57 -17.91
C ASN A 49 -6.77 -8.08 -18.36
N LYS A 50 -7.57 -7.57 -17.40
CA LYS A 50 -8.91 -7.02 -17.66
C LYS A 50 -8.88 -5.73 -18.49
N ALA A 51 -7.92 -4.84 -18.25
CA ALA A 51 -7.89 -3.50 -18.85
C ALA A 51 -7.20 -3.46 -20.22
N PHE A 52 -6.13 -4.25 -20.43
CA PHE A 52 -5.28 -4.18 -21.62
C PHE A 52 -5.24 -5.49 -22.44
N GLY A 53 -5.82 -6.57 -21.93
CA GLY A 53 -5.83 -7.88 -22.58
C GLY A 53 -4.51 -8.63 -22.51
N HIS A 54 -4.49 -9.85 -23.04
CA HIS A 54 -3.39 -10.82 -22.87
C HIS A 54 -2.18 -10.58 -23.79
N LYS A 55 -2.35 -9.88 -24.91
CA LYS A 55 -1.33 -9.80 -26.00
C LYS A 55 -0.02 -9.12 -25.57
N TYR A 56 -0.10 -8.10 -24.70
CA TYR A 56 1.07 -7.38 -24.16
C TYR A 56 1.14 -7.45 -22.63
N PHE A 57 0.56 -8.49 -22.03
CA PHE A 57 0.46 -8.66 -20.59
C PHE A 57 1.82 -8.58 -19.87
N PRO A 58 2.90 -9.26 -20.31
CA PRO A 58 4.19 -9.20 -19.63
C PRO A 58 4.78 -7.78 -19.59
N THR A 59 4.66 -7.03 -20.70
CA THR A 59 5.16 -5.65 -20.81
C THR A 59 4.37 -4.72 -19.91
N ASN A 60 3.04 -4.76 -19.97
CA ASN A 60 2.18 -3.91 -19.14
C ASN A 60 2.36 -4.21 -17.64
N PHE A 61 2.50 -5.48 -17.28
CA PHE A 61 2.78 -5.90 -15.91
C PHE A 61 4.14 -5.36 -15.43
N SER A 62 5.16 -5.42 -16.27
CA SER A 62 6.50 -4.90 -15.95
C SER A 62 6.48 -3.39 -15.76
N ILE A 63 5.75 -2.64 -16.60
CA ILE A 63 5.58 -1.20 -16.46
C ILE A 63 4.88 -0.83 -15.14
N ALA A 64 3.82 -1.56 -14.77
CA ALA A 64 3.13 -1.32 -13.50
C ALA A 64 4.05 -1.56 -12.30
N ASN A 65 4.87 -2.62 -12.33
CA ASN A 65 5.85 -2.91 -11.28
C ASN A 65 7.04 -1.93 -11.28
N PHE A 66 7.33 -1.25 -12.39
CA PHE A 66 8.40 -0.25 -12.44
C PHE A 66 8.17 0.90 -11.44
N SER A 67 6.91 1.17 -11.08
CA SER A 67 6.55 2.11 -10.01
C SER A 67 7.10 1.73 -8.63
N LEU A 68 7.50 0.46 -8.42
CA LEU A 68 8.13 0.01 -7.18
C LEU A 68 9.55 0.54 -7.01
N ILE A 69 10.26 0.86 -8.10
CA ILE A 69 11.63 1.39 -8.03
C ILE A 69 11.67 2.71 -7.25
N PRO A 70 10.92 3.77 -7.64
CA PRO A 70 10.90 5.00 -6.86
C PRO A 70 10.32 4.79 -5.46
N ALA A 71 9.33 3.91 -5.30
CA ALA A 71 8.77 3.59 -3.98
C ALA A 71 9.81 2.97 -3.04
N ALA A 72 10.65 2.06 -3.54
CA ALA A 72 11.71 1.42 -2.77
C ALA A 72 12.87 2.36 -2.40
N ILE A 73 13.05 3.46 -3.14
CA ILE A 73 14.04 4.49 -2.80
C ILE A 73 13.45 5.48 -1.79
N ILE A 74 12.23 5.95 -2.04
CA ILE A 74 11.59 7.00 -1.22
C ILE A 74 11.15 6.46 0.14
N GLY A 75 10.59 5.24 0.19
CA GLY A 75 10.03 4.65 1.40
C GLY A 75 11.04 4.53 2.56
N PRO A 76 12.18 3.84 2.36
CA PRO A 76 13.22 3.73 3.38
C PRO A 76 13.82 5.09 3.77
N ASN A 77 13.99 6.01 2.83
CA ASN A 77 14.52 7.34 3.11
C ASN A 77 13.59 8.16 4.03
N ILE A 78 12.28 8.09 3.82
CA ILE A 78 11.29 8.73 4.71
C ILE A 78 11.31 8.05 6.09
N SER A 79 11.29 6.72 6.11
CA SER A 79 11.32 5.93 7.35
C SER A 79 12.57 6.20 8.19
N ALA A 80 13.73 6.32 7.55
CA ALA A 80 14.99 6.65 8.20
C ALA A 80 14.96 8.06 8.81
N LYS A 81 14.52 9.06 8.04
CA LYS A 81 14.40 10.44 8.55
C LYS A 81 13.42 10.57 9.72
N LEU A 82 12.30 9.84 9.66
CA LEU A 82 11.33 9.80 10.76
C LEU A 82 11.90 9.12 12.01
N LEU A 83 12.69 8.06 11.83
CA LEU A 83 13.37 7.38 12.93
C LEU A 83 14.45 8.27 13.58
N GLU A 84 15.26 8.96 12.77
CA GLU A 84 16.26 9.92 13.23
C GLU A 84 15.61 11.08 13.99
N ALA A 85 14.54 11.67 13.46
CA ALA A 85 13.79 12.75 14.10
C ALA A 85 13.12 12.32 15.42
N ALA A 86 12.74 11.04 15.53
CA ALA A 86 12.16 10.46 16.74
C ALA A 86 13.18 10.01 17.79
N GLY A 87 14.49 10.23 17.54
CA GLY A 87 15.56 9.82 18.45
C GLY A 87 15.71 8.29 18.56
N GLY A 88 15.39 7.55 17.49
CA GLY A 88 15.50 6.08 17.44
C GLY A 88 14.25 5.32 17.88
N LYS A 89 13.14 6.01 18.18
CA LYS A 89 11.84 5.37 18.48
C LYS A 89 11.07 5.04 17.19
N TYR A 90 10.52 3.84 17.13
CA TYR A 90 9.74 3.37 15.97
C TYR A 90 8.30 3.89 15.92
N ASP A 91 7.81 4.52 17.00
CA ASP A 91 6.43 4.99 17.11
C ASP A 91 6.04 5.92 15.96
N SER A 92 6.93 6.86 15.60
CA SER A 92 6.72 7.79 14.48
C SER A 92 6.55 7.08 13.13
N ASN A 93 7.27 5.97 12.91
CA ASN A 93 7.13 5.17 11.69
C ASN A 93 5.80 4.41 11.65
N PHE A 94 5.33 3.92 12.79
CA PHE A 94 4.03 3.25 12.86
C PHE A 94 2.87 4.23 12.61
N TYR A 95 2.94 5.45 13.15
CA TYR A 95 1.96 6.49 12.84
C TYR A 95 2.00 6.89 11.36
N ALA A 96 3.21 7.03 10.79
CA ALA A 96 3.36 7.35 9.37
C ALA A 96 2.73 6.26 8.48
N LEU A 97 2.88 4.97 8.82
CA LEU A 97 2.22 3.88 8.10
C LEU A 97 0.69 4.03 8.07
N ILE A 98 0.07 4.42 9.18
CA ILE A 98 -1.39 4.67 9.23
C ILE A 98 -1.76 5.85 8.34
N VAL A 99 -1.02 6.96 8.43
CA VAL A 99 -1.26 8.15 7.61
C VAL A 99 -1.16 7.82 6.11
N PHE A 100 -0.10 7.13 5.69
CA PHE A 100 0.06 6.71 4.30
C PHE A 100 -1.05 5.76 3.85
N THR A 101 -1.49 4.85 4.72
CA THR A 101 -2.62 3.94 4.42
C THR A 101 -3.92 4.71 4.22
N LEU A 102 -4.20 5.71 5.05
CA LEU A 102 -5.37 6.58 4.90
C LEU A 102 -5.31 7.39 3.60
N VAL A 103 -4.17 8.00 3.30
CA VAL A 103 -3.96 8.74 2.03
C VAL A 103 -4.16 7.81 0.83
N ALA A 104 -3.58 6.62 0.86
CA ALA A 104 -3.77 5.62 -0.20
C ALA A 104 -5.24 5.18 -0.34
N PHE A 105 -5.97 5.06 0.77
CA PHE A 105 -7.40 4.77 0.74
C PHE A 105 -8.21 5.91 0.11
N VAL A 106 -7.94 7.16 0.47
CA VAL A 106 -8.61 8.34 -0.12
C VAL A 106 -8.33 8.43 -1.62
N LEU A 107 -7.08 8.25 -2.04
CA LEU A 107 -6.70 8.21 -3.45
C LEU A 107 -7.42 7.08 -4.20
N TRP A 108 -7.50 5.89 -3.59
CA TRP A 108 -8.24 4.77 -4.17
C TRP A 108 -9.73 5.11 -4.35
N VAL A 109 -10.38 5.73 -3.36
CA VAL A 109 -11.78 6.16 -3.48
C VAL A 109 -11.94 7.20 -4.59
N ALA A 110 -11.08 8.23 -4.62
CA ALA A 110 -11.11 9.27 -5.65
C ALA A 110 -10.94 8.69 -7.06
N LEU A 111 -9.99 7.77 -7.25
CA LEU A 111 -9.78 7.09 -8.54
C LEU A 111 -10.98 6.25 -8.97
N ASN A 112 -11.63 5.54 -8.04
CA ASN A 112 -12.85 4.78 -8.37
C ASN A 112 -14.03 5.68 -8.76
N VAL A 113 -14.17 6.84 -8.10
CA VAL A 113 -15.21 7.82 -8.45
C VAL A 113 -14.95 8.37 -9.85
N THR A 114 -13.72 8.78 -10.16
CA THR A 114 -13.35 9.29 -11.49
C THR A 114 -13.47 8.21 -12.57
N SER A 115 -13.05 6.98 -12.28
CA SER A 115 -13.17 5.85 -13.22
C SER A 115 -14.62 5.56 -13.58
N LYS A 116 -15.55 5.55 -12.60
CA LYS A 116 -16.98 5.42 -12.88
C LYS A 116 -17.54 6.58 -13.70
N LYS A 117 -16.99 7.79 -13.54
CA LYS A 117 -17.42 8.96 -14.31
C LYS A 117 -16.99 8.87 -15.76
N SER A 118 -15.75 8.46 -16.03
CA SER A 118 -15.22 8.25 -17.38
C SER A 118 -15.96 7.14 -18.13
N ASP A 119 -16.38 6.08 -17.44
CA ASP A 119 -17.16 4.99 -18.03
C ASP A 119 -18.58 5.45 -18.41
N ASN A 120 -19.17 6.41 -17.67
CA ASN A 120 -20.47 7.00 -18.00
C ASN A 120 -20.42 8.07 -19.09
N GLU A 121 -19.28 8.75 -19.27
CA GLU A 121 -19.08 9.75 -20.34
C GLU A 121 -18.79 9.09 -21.71
N GLY A 122 -18.32 7.83 -21.74
CA GLY A 122 -18.18 7.05 -22.98
C GLY A 122 -19.48 6.49 -23.57
N TYR A 123 -20.62 6.68 -22.88
CA TYR A 123 -21.97 6.33 -23.36
C TYR A 123 -22.79 7.56 -23.79
N LYS A 124 -22.13 8.65 -24.17
CA LYS A 124 -22.73 9.79 -24.87
C LYS A 124 -22.04 10.02 -26.20
#